data_AF-A0A226CZ38-F1
#
_entry.id   AF-A0A226CZ38-F1
#
_cell.length_a   1.000
_cell.length_b   1.000
_cell.length_c   1.000
_cell.angle_alpha   90.00
_cell.angle_beta   90.00
_cell.angle_gamma   90.00
#
_symmetry.space_group_name_H-M   'P 1'
#
loop_
_entity.id
_entity.type
_entity.pdbx_description
1 polymer ?
#
loop_
_entity_poly.entity_id
_entity_poly.type
_entity_poly.pdbx_seq_one_letter_code
_entity_poly.pdbx_strand_id
1 'polypeptide(L)'
;MVVTKLMWTSLDLFEKSHRYMWTNPIEWNSTRGKFRHNKLSAALLPWLGSILSIILSGGAPTLILLCSQLFGYINLPLRELIISVVITVLSWFGVIVEILLLTLGTTLVSPINFLIDLERKLTSEYAIPTGRLDVLGIVLNISVVAFAIYPVTFIFFLYTDLDPLYLFGKYVVNKGPPCFFILTTIARPFVVLPFLQICRLFSILFSGLTVGCHLILSNISWMERTSRVGPLLARVLRNHAILQIILQSIENAVSALIAIIMLAGFLLSILFNFTTIKMYHVIPMPLYLFFPAVGILIPMIIQVMLPMLIEVYEGEVLLHRRWRCALWLRHGNIKYLKRRLTGVKVLRMYAGIKCHLFYFVKKSTKATYYYAIWSYTISAMLSIRVVGAG
;
A
#
# COMPACT_ATOMS: atom_id res chain seq x y z
N MET A 1 4.92 -19.67 8.93
CA MET A 1 3.74 -18.87 9.36
C MET A 1 2.63 -19.25 8.40
N VAL A 2 1.40 -19.50 8.84
CA VAL A 2 0.30 -19.84 7.91
C VAL A 2 -0.64 -18.64 7.83
N VAL A 3 -1.23 -18.37 6.66
CA VAL A 3 -2.27 -17.33 6.56
C VAL A 3 -3.45 -17.73 7.46
N THR A 4 -3.74 -16.90 8.44
CA THR A 4 -4.76 -17.20 9.45
C THR A 4 -6.17 -16.95 8.92
N LYS A 5 -7.18 -17.51 9.59
CA LYS A 5 -8.59 -17.25 9.29
C LYS A 5 -8.94 -15.76 9.40
N LEU A 6 -8.37 -15.04 10.38
CA LEU A 6 -8.62 -13.62 10.59
C LEU A 6 -8.03 -12.76 9.45
N MET A 7 -6.88 -13.14 8.90
CA MET A 7 -6.33 -12.48 7.70
C MET A 7 -7.26 -12.62 6.49
N TRP A 8 -7.80 -13.82 6.23
CA TRP A 8 -8.82 -14.01 5.19
C TRP A 8 -10.09 -13.20 5.46
N THR A 9 -10.52 -13.18 6.72
CA THR A 9 -11.68 -12.38 7.16
C THR A 9 -11.51 -10.90 6.84
N SER A 10 -10.27 -10.36 6.89
CA SER A 10 -10.03 -8.96 6.53
C SER A 10 -10.31 -8.65 5.06
N LEU A 11 -10.05 -9.59 4.14
CA LEU A 11 -10.38 -9.45 2.71
C LEU A 11 -11.89 -9.59 2.47
N ASP A 12 -12.56 -10.49 3.19
CA ASP A 12 -14.02 -10.63 3.14
C ASP A 12 -14.71 -9.38 3.69
N LEU A 13 -14.16 -8.81 4.76
CA LEU A 13 -14.64 -7.55 5.35
C LEU A 13 -14.42 -6.39 4.39
N PHE A 14 -13.30 -6.37 3.66
CA PHE A 14 -13.04 -5.38 2.63
C PHE A 14 -14.11 -5.41 1.53
N GLU A 15 -14.42 -6.58 0.98
CA GLU A 15 -15.45 -6.75 -0.06
C GLU A 15 -16.81 -6.29 0.46
N LYS A 16 -17.20 -6.72 1.67
CA LYS A 16 -18.47 -6.32 2.29
C LYS A 16 -18.56 -4.82 2.51
N SER A 17 -17.50 -4.20 3.03
CA SER A 17 -17.47 -2.78 3.38
C SER A 17 -17.51 -1.87 2.16
N HIS A 18 -17.04 -2.34 0.99
CA HIS A 18 -16.99 -1.54 -0.23
C HIS A 18 -17.93 -2.08 -1.33
N ARG A 19 -18.87 -2.97 -0.99
CA ARG A 19 -19.80 -3.59 -1.94
C ARG A 19 -20.71 -2.59 -2.65
N TYR A 20 -21.00 -1.46 -2.02
CA TYR A 20 -21.82 -0.38 -2.59
C TYR A 20 -21.07 0.44 -3.66
N MET A 21 -19.74 0.27 -3.78
CA MET A 21 -18.94 0.98 -4.77
C MET A 21 -18.94 0.25 -6.12
N TRP A 22 -18.49 0.95 -7.16
CA TRP A 22 -18.37 0.42 -8.51
C TRP A 22 -17.30 -0.66 -8.66
N THR A 23 -17.40 -1.43 -9.75
CA THR A 23 -16.42 -2.48 -10.09
C THR A 23 -14.99 -1.92 -10.20
N ASN A 24 -14.01 -2.60 -9.63
CA ASN A 24 -12.59 -2.23 -9.65
C ASN A 24 -11.75 -3.15 -10.56
N PRO A 25 -10.57 -2.72 -11.04
CA PRO A 25 -9.70 -3.56 -11.87
C PRO A 25 -9.25 -4.86 -11.18
N ILE A 26 -9.06 -4.80 -9.85
CA ILE A 26 -8.75 -5.94 -9.00
C ILE A 26 -9.75 -5.96 -7.84
N GLU A 27 -10.42 -7.09 -7.66
CA GLU A 27 -11.40 -7.30 -6.60
C GLU A 27 -11.15 -8.61 -5.87
N TRP A 28 -11.43 -8.64 -4.57
CA TRP A 28 -11.53 -9.89 -3.83
C TRP A 28 -12.91 -10.50 -4.02
N ASN A 29 -12.96 -11.81 -4.24
CA ASN A 29 -14.20 -12.57 -4.27
C ASN A 29 -14.22 -13.55 -3.09
N SER A 30 -14.95 -13.21 -2.04
CA SER A 30 -15.12 -14.00 -0.81
C SER A 30 -15.73 -15.38 -1.08
N THR A 31 -16.67 -15.48 -2.01
CA THR A 31 -17.31 -16.78 -2.34
C THR A 31 -16.32 -17.80 -2.90
N ARG A 32 -15.34 -17.34 -3.69
CA ARG A 32 -14.29 -18.19 -4.27
C ARG A 32 -13.02 -18.20 -3.43
N GLY A 33 -12.87 -17.23 -2.53
CA GLY A 33 -11.63 -16.92 -1.84
C GLY A 33 -10.48 -16.70 -2.81
N LYS A 34 -10.70 -15.91 -3.87
CA LYS A 34 -9.72 -15.59 -4.93
C LYS A 34 -9.84 -14.15 -5.37
N PHE A 35 -8.74 -13.58 -5.85
CA PHE A 35 -8.75 -12.29 -6.52
C PHE A 35 -9.30 -12.45 -7.95
N ARG A 36 -10.10 -11.50 -8.39
CA ARG A 36 -10.62 -11.39 -9.75
C ARG A 36 -10.01 -10.15 -10.40
N HIS A 37 -9.50 -10.32 -11.61
CA HIS A 37 -9.12 -9.19 -12.45
C HIS A 37 -10.27 -8.91 -13.43
N ASN A 38 -10.75 -7.67 -13.42
CA ASN A 38 -11.76 -7.20 -14.34
C ASN A 38 -11.06 -6.48 -15.51
N LYS A 39 -11.19 -7.04 -16.71
CA LYS A 39 -10.68 -6.41 -17.94
C LYS A 39 -11.45 -5.13 -18.24
N LEU A 40 -10.80 -4.21 -18.95
CA LEU A 40 -11.43 -2.98 -19.44
C LEU A 40 -12.72 -3.32 -20.19
N SER A 41 -13.86 -2.93 -19.61
CA SER A 41 -15.20 -3.23 -20.08
C SER A 41 -16.15 -2.11 -19.62
N ALA A 42 -17.38 -2.07 -20.15
CA ALA A 42 -18.37 -1.06 -19.77
C ALA A 42 -18.64 -1.03 -18.25
N ALA A 43 -18.44 -2.16 -17.55
CA ALA A 43 -18.57 -2.26 -16.09
C ALA A 43 -17.53 -1.43 -15.31
N LEU A 44 -16.41 -1.04 -15.94
CA LEU A 44 -15.37 -0.18 -15.36
C LEU A 44 -15.54 1.30 -15.69
N LEU A 45 -16.59 1.70 -16.43
CA LEU A 45 -16.84 3.12 -16.71
C LEU A 45 -17.02 3.97 -15.44
N PRO A 46 -17.76 3.53 -14.40
CA PRO A 46 -17.86 4.31 -13.17
C PRO A 46 -16.53 4.43 -12.43
N TRP A 47 -15.68 3.39 -12.51
CA TRP A 47 -14.30 3.45 -11.99
C TRP A 47 -13.46 4.50 -12.71
N LEU A 48 -13.51 4.52 -14.04
CA LEU A 48 -12.81 5.54 -14.82
C LEU A 48 -13.32 6.95 -14.46
N GLY A 49 -14.63 7.11 -14.30
CA GLY A 49 -15.24 8.34 -13.80
C GLY A 49 -14.70 8.76 -12.43
N SER A 50 -14.47 7.81 -11.52
CA SER A 50 -13.89 8.11 -10.21
C SER A 50 -12.43 8.56 -10.28
N ILE A 51 -11.62 7.98 -11.18
CA ILE A 51 -10.23 8.40 -11.38
C ILE A 51 -10.18 9.79 -12.00
N LEU A 52 -11.02 10.04 -13.01
CA LEU A 52 -11.16 11.36 -13.59
C LEU A 52 -11.61 12.37 -12.52
N SER A 53 -12.50 11.97 -11.62
CA SER A 53 -12.88 12.79 -10.48
C SER A 53 -11.69 13.07 -9.55
N ILE A 54 -10.83 12.09 -9.21
CA ILE A 54 -9.61 12.34 -8.41
C ILE A 54 -8.72 13.39 -9.08
N ILE A 55 -8.52 13.28 -10.39
CA ILE A 55 -7.68 14.20 -11.16
C ILE A 55 -8.32 15.60 -11.18
N LEU A 56 -9.58 15.70 -11.57
CA LEU A 56 -10.25 16.99 -11.80
C LEU A 56 -10.58 17.74 -10.51
N SER A 57 -10.89 17.02 -9.43
CA SER A 57 -11.34 17.64 -8.18
C SER A 57 -10.26 17.75 -7.11
N GLY A 58 -9.23 16.90 -7.14
CA GLY A 58 -8.14 16.92 -6.17
C GLY A 58 -6.78 17.25 -6.80
N GLY A 59 -6.33 16.39 -7.71
CA GLY A 59 -4.96 16.42 -8.24
C GLY A 59 -4.63 17.69 -9.02
N ALA A 60 -5.40 18.02 -10.05
CA ALA A 60 -5.14 19.17 -10.91
C ALA A 60 -5.35 20.51 -10.20
N PRO A 61 -6.45 20.76 -9.46
CA PRO A 61 -6.65 22.03 -8.76
C PRO A 61 -5.54 22.33 -7.75
N THR A 62 -5.17 21.33 -6.92
CA THR A 62 -4.09 21.51 -5.94
C THR A 62 -2.72 21.68 -6.61
N LEU A 63 -2.43 20.94 -7.69
CA LEU A 63 -1.18 21.12 -8.43
C LEU A 63 -1.08 22.51 -9.05
N ILE A 64 -2.16 23.03 -9.63
CA ILE A 64 -2.20 24.40 -10.17
C ILE A 64 -1.96 25.40 -9.04
N LEU A 65 -2.64 25.26 -7.89
CA LEU A 65 -2.41 26.12 -6.72
C LEU A 65 -0.95 26.12 -6.27
N LEU A 66 -0.33 24.95 -6.15
CA LEU A 66 1.08 24.82 -5.75
C LEU A 66 2.03 25.43 -6.79
N CYS A 67 1.79 25.21 -8.08
CA CYS A 67 2.54 25.86 -9.15
C CYS A 67 2.37 27.38 -9.10
N SER A 68 1.14 27.87 -8.95
CA SER A 68 0.87 29.31 -8.85
C SER A 68 1.55 29.95 -7.65
N GLN A 69 1.60 29.25 -6.50
CA GLN A 69 2.36 29.68 -5.33
C GLN A 69 3.86 29.72 -5.61
N LEU A 70 4.41 28.70 -6.27
CA LEU A 70 5.84 28.60 -6.61
C LEU A 70 6.28 29.76 -7.53
N PHE A 71 5.44 30.16 -8.47
CA PHE A 71 5.69 31.28 -9.39
C PHE A 71 5.31 32.66 -8.82
N GLY A 72 4.79 32.73 -7.59
CA GLY A 72 4.42 33.99 -6.94
C GLY A 72 3.14 34.65 -7.49
N TYR A 73 2.30 33.92 -8.22
CA TYR A 73 1.02 34.44 -8.72
C TYR A 73 -0.04 34.56 -7.62
N ILE A 74 0.03 33.68 -6.62
CA ILE A 74 -0.86 33.68 -5.47
C ILE A 74 -0.03 33.57 -4.18
N ASN A 75 -0.60 34.03 -3.07
CA ASN A 75 -0.03 33.89 -1.74
C ASN A 75 -1.01 33.09 -0.87
N LEU A 76 -0.78 31.78 -0.79
CA LEU A 76 -1.54 30.86 0.04
C LEU A 76 -1.07 30.96 1.50
N PRO A 77 -1.99 31.10 2.47
CA PRO A 77 -1.64 30.97 3.87
C PRO A 77 -1.14 29.55 4.15
N LEU A 78 -0.23 29.41 5.10
CA LEU A 78 0.46 28.14 5.40
C LEU A 78 -0.50 26.96 5.60
N ARG A 79 -1.65 27.19 6.26
CA ARG A 79 -2.71 26.18 6.44
C ARG A 79 -3.16 25.56 5.13
N GLU A 80 -3.49 26.40 4.17
CA GLU A 80 -4.06 25.99 2.90
C GLU A 80 -2.99 25.41 1.98
N LEU A 81 -1.74 25.91 2.10
CA LEU A 81 -0.58 25.35 1.44
C LEU A 81 -0.32 23.89 1.87
N ILE A 82 -0.23 23.62 3.17
CA ILE A 82 0.06 22.28 3.69
C ILE A 82 -1.05 21.29 3.33
N ILE A 83 -2.32 21.70 3.44
CA ILE A 83 -3.46 20.87 3.05
C ILE A 83 -3.43 20.58 1.54
N SER A 84 -3.11 21.59 0.72
CA SER A 84 -2.97 21.41 -0.73
C SER A 84 -1.86 20.39 -1.05
N VAL A 85 -0.69 20.48 -0.40
CA VAL A 85 0.40 19.51 -0.58
C VAL A 85 -0.04 18.09 -0.20
N VAL A 86 -0.70 17.91 0.95
CA VAL A 86 -1.21 16.59 1.40
C VAL A 86 -2.17 16.00 0.37
N ILE A 87 -3.13 16.81 -0.10
CA ILE A 87 -4.13 16.35 -1.07
C ILE A 87 -3.47 16.04 -2.42
N THR A 88 -2.53 16.88 -2.90
CA THR A 88 -1.76 16.60 -4.12
C THR A 88 -1.05 15.25 -4.03
N VAL A 89 -0.32 14.99 -2.94
CA VAL A 89 0.40 13.71 -2.75
C VAL A 89 -0.58 12.53 -2.73
N LEU A 90 -1.69 12.63 -1.99
CA LEU A 90 -2.71 11.56 -1.92
C LEU A 90 -3.39 11.31 -3.27
N SER A 91 -3.80 12.37 -3.98
CA SER A 91 -4.49 12.26 -5.27
C SER A 91 -3.59 11.63 -6.33
N TRP A 92 -2.36 12.11 -6.48
CA TRP A 92 -1.44 11.56 -7.48
C TRP A 92 -0.96 10.15 -7.12
N PHE A 93 -0.74 9.84 -5.84
CA PHE A 93 -0.51 8.47 -5.40
C PHE A 93 -1.68 7.55 -5.79
N GLY A 94 -2.91 7.96 -5.49
CA GLY A 94 -4.11 7.20 -5.82
C GLY A 94 -4.21 6.92 -7.32
N VAL A 95 -4.06 7.95 -8.16
CA VAL A 95 -4.11 7.84 -9.62
C VAL A 95 -3.02 6.90 -10.15
N ILE A 96 -1.76 7.08 -9.70
CA ILE A 96 -0.64 6.27 -10.18
C ILE A 96 -0.84 4.79 -9.82
N VAL A 97 -1.26 4.50 -8.59
CA VAL A 97 -1.45 3.10 -8.17
C VAL A 97 -2.67 2.48 -8.86
N GLU A 98 -3.77 3.19 -9.05
CA GLU A 98 -4.92 2.67 -9.80
C GLU A 98 -4.56 2.33 -11.26
N ILE A 99 -3.79 3.20 -11.92
CA ILE A 99 -3.28 2.92 -13.28
C ILE A 99 -2.34 1.71 -13.25
N LEU A 100 -1.50 1.58 -12.23
CA LEU A 100 -0.63 0.42 -12.05
C LEU A 100 -1.43 -0.88 -11.86
N LEU A 101 -2.49 -0.85 -11.05
CA LEU A 101 -3.36 -2.02 -10.81
C LEU A 101 -4.19 -2.37 -12.05
N LEU A 102 -4.59 -1.39 -12.87
CA LEU A 102 -5.25 -1.66 -14.16
C LEU A 102 -4.27 -2.34 -15.13
N THR A 103 -3.07 -1.79 -15.29
CA THR A 103 -2.09 -2.25 -16.28
C THR A 103 -1.43 -3.59 -15.90
N LEU A 104 -1.19 -3.81 -14.61
CA LEU A 104 -0.51 -5.00 -14.07
C LEU A 104 -1.46 -5.95 -13.33
N GLY A 105 -2.78 -5.74 -13.45
CA GLY A 105 -3.76 -6.54 -12.72
C GLY A 105 -3.75 -8.02 -13.12
N THR A 106 -3.60 -8.32 -14.42
CA THR A 106 -3.47 -9.71 -14.90
C THR A 106 -2.21 -10.40 -14.36
N THR A 107 -1.09 -9.69 -14.39
CA THR A 107 0.21 -10.20 -13.94
C THR A 107 0.27 -10.38 -12.43
N LEU A 108 -0.45 -9.58 -11.65
CA LEU A 108 -0.55 -9.74 -10.19
C LEU A 108 -1.55 -10.82 -9.76
N VAL A 109 -2.76 -10.82 -10.33
CA VAL A 109 -3.86 -11.67 -9.83
C VAL A 109 -3.62 -13.16 -10.07
N SER A 110 -3.08 -13.53 -11.24
CA SER A 110 -2.88 -14.95 -11.59
C SER A 110 -1.86 -15.64 -10.66
N PRO A 111 -0.65 -15.10 -10.43
CA PRO A 111 0.33 -15.71 -9.54
C PRO A 111 -0.10 -15.69 -8.07
N ILE A 112 -0.80 -14.64 -7.62
CA ILE A 112 -1.35 -14.60 -6.25
C ILE A 112 -2.39 -15.71 -6.07
N ASN A 113 -3.34 -15.88 -7.00
CA ASN A 113 -4.32 -16.96 -6.91
C ASN A 113 -3.67 -18.35 -6.95
N PHE A 114 -2.59 -18.51 -7.73
CA PHE A 114 -1.80 -19.74 -7.72
C PHE A 114 -1.12 -19.96 -6.36
N LEU A 115 -0.58 -18.92 -5.73
CA LEU A 115 -0.04 -18.99 -4.37
C LEU A 115 -1.10 -19.38 -3.34
N ILE A 116 -2.34 -18.88 -3.48
CA ILE A 116 -3.48 -19.28 -2.64
C ILE A 116 -3.78 -20.77 -2.81
N ASP A 117 -3.84 -21.26 -4.04
CA ASP A 117 -4.09 -22.68 -4.32
C ASP A 117 -2.94 -23.57 -3.81
N LEU A 118 -1.70 -23.09 -3.90
CA LEU A 118 -0.52 -23.77 -3.37
C LEU A 118 -0.56 -23.83 -1.84
N GLU A 119 -0.84 -22.72 -1.16
CA GLU A 119 -1.02 -22.63 0.29
C GLU A 119 -2.07 -23.63 0.78
N ARG A 120 -3.23 -23.70 0.13
CA ARG A 120 -4.32 -24.63 0.50
C ARG A 120 -3.85 -26.09 0.43
N LYS A 121 -3.12 -26.47 -0.63
CA LYS A 121 -2.55 -27.82 -0.80
C LYS A 121 -1.47 -28.13 0.25
N LEU A 122 -0.64 -27.16 0.60
CA LEU A 122 0.40 -27.34 1.61
C LEU A 122 -0.21 -27.42 3.02
N THR A 123 -1.25 -26.63 3.29
CA THR A 123 -1.91 -26.58 4.60
C THR A 123 -2.72 -27.85 4.87
N SER A 124 -3.31 -28.50 3.86
CA SER A 124 -4.01 -29.78 4.05
C SER A 124 -3.10 -30.92 4.55
N GLU A 125 -1.78 -30.80 4.38
CA GLU A 125 -0.82 -31.80 4.85
C GLU A 125 -0.41 -31.61 6.33
N TYR A 126 -0.71 -30.47 6.97
CA TYR A 126 -0.20 -30.15 8.31
C TYR A 126 -1.28 -29.54 9.22
N ALA A 127 -1.39 -30.08 10.44
CA ALA A 127 -2.21 -29.47 11.48
C ALA A 127 -1.61 -28.11 11.90
N ILE A 128 -2.42 -27.05 11.84
CA ILE A 128 -2.03 -25.72 12.31
C ILE A 128 -2.13 -25.70 13.84
N PRO A 129 -1.05 -25.39 14.59
CA PRO A 129 -1.16 -25.23 16.04
C PRO A 129 -2.04 -24.02 16.37
N THR A 130 -3.13 -24.25 17.11
CA THR A 130 -4.24 -23.29 17.34
C THR A 130 -4.05 -22.32 18.51
N GLY A 131 -2.84 -22.12 19.04
CA GLY A 131 -2.67 -21.48 20.35
C GLY A 131 -2.25 -20.01 20.41
N ARG A 132 -1.94 -19.32 19.30
CA ARG A 132 -1.40 -17.94 19.35
C ARG A 132 -2.41 -16.91 18.89
N LEU A 133 -2.53 -15.82 19.67
CA LEU A 133 -3.30 -14.63 19.28
C LEU A 133 -2.76 -14.07 17.96
N ASP A 134 -3.63 -13.99 16.97
CA ASP A 134 -3.31 -13.45 15.66
C ASP A 134 -3.47 -11.93 15.65
N VAL A 135 -2.50 -11.26 16.27
CA VAL A 135 -2.43 -9.79 16.35
C VAL A 135 -2.49 -9.17 14.95
N LEU A 136 -1.84 -9.80 13.96
CA LEU A 136 -1.81 -9.29 12.61
C LEU A 136 -3.20 -9.29 11.96
N GLY A 137 -3.92 -10.42 12.05
CA GLY A 137 -5.29 -10.50 11.57
C GLY A 137 -6.19 -9.44 12.21
N ILE A 138 -6.05 -9.21 13.52
CA ILE A 138 -6.80 -8.16 14.23
C ILE A 138 -6.48 -6.77 13.65
N VAL A 139 -5.19 -6.44 13.49
CA VAL A 139 -4.74 -5.14 12.92
C VAL A 139 -5.29 -4.93 11.51
N LEU A 140 -5.25 -5.96 10.66
CA LEU A 140 -5.80 -5.89 9.31
C LEU A 140 -7.30 -5.62 9.32
N ASN A 141 -8.09 -6.32 10.15
CA ASN A 141 -9.52 -6.07 10.23
C ASN A 141 -9.84 -4.66 10.74
N ILE A 142 -9.16 -4.19 11.79
CA ILE A 142 -9.33 -2.82 12.33
C ILE A 142 -9.02 -1.79 11.24
N SER A 143 -7.95 -1.99 10.47
CA SER A 143 -7.57 -1.05 9.41
C SER A 143 -8.61 -0.98 8.29
N VAL A 144 -9.21 -2.11 7.88
CA VAL A 144 -10.26 -2.14 6.85
C VAL A 144 -11.49 -1.38 7.34
N VAL A 145 -11.90 -1.59 8.60
CA VAL A 145 -13.02 -0.84 9.21
C VAL A 145 -12.70 0.65 9.29
N ALA A 146 -11.48 1.01 9.70
CA ALA A 146 -11.05 2.40 9.76
C ALA A 146 -11.15 3.07 8.38
N PHE A 147 -10.62 2.44 7.33
CA PHE A 147 -10.73 2.93 5.95
C PHE A 147 -12.17 3.02 5.43
N ALA A 148 -13.08 2.16 5.89
CA ALA A 148 -14.49 2.27 5.55
C ALA A 148 -15.20 3.46 6.24
N ILE A 149 -14.74 3.87 7.43
CA ILE A 149 -15.31 4.98 8.20
C ILE A 149 -14.72 6.34 7.78
N TYR A 150 -13.44 6.39 7.41
CA TYR A 150 -12.74 7.63 7.05
C TYR A 150 -13.48 8.54 6.06
N PRO A 151 -14.20 8.03 5.03
CA PRO A 151 -14.96 8.88 4.11
C PRO A 151 -15.96 9.82 4.77
N VAL A 152 -16.50 9.45 5.93
CA VAL A 152 -17.41 10.32 6.71
C VAL A 152 -16.68 11.57 7.22
N THR A 153 -15.39 11.45 7.55
CA THR A 153 -14.58 12.59 8.01
C THR A 153 -14.38 13.64 6.93
N PHE A 154 -14.56 13.27 5.66
CA PHE A 154 -14.47 14.20 4.53
C PHE A 154 -15.58 15.26 4.54
N ILE A 155 -16.72 15.00 5.18
CA ILE A 155 -17.78 16.00 5.36
C ILE A 155 -17.24 17.23 6.10
N PHE A 156 -16.28 17.04 7.02
CA PHE A 156 -15.64 18.15 7.73
C PHE A 156 -14.71 18.97 6.84
N PHE A 157 -14.10 18.39 5.81
CA PHE A 157 -13.35 19.18 4.81
C PHE A 157 -14.26 20.10 4.02
N LEU A 158 -15.45 19.61 3.64
CA LEU A 158 -16.47 20.41 2.98
C LEU A 158 -17.04 21.49 3.90
N TYR A 159 -17.20 21.21 5.19
CA TYR A 159 -17.68 22.21 6.16
C TYR A 159 -16.65 23.33 6.44
N THR A 160 -15.36 23.00 6.42
CA THR A 160 -14.29 23.94 6.79
C THR A 160 -13.76 24.76 5.62
N ASP A 161 -14.31 24.58 4.42
CA ASP A 161 -13.87 25.28 3.21
C ASP A 161 -12.37 25.04 2.89
N LEU A 162 -11.87 23.86 3.25
CA LEU A 162 -10.48 23.42 3.01
C LEU A 162 -10.38 22.37 1.90
N ASP A 163 -11.46 22.13 1.15
CA ASP A 163 -11.41 21.25 -0.01
C ASP A 163 -10.71 21.93 -1.21
N PRO A 164 -10.09 21.14 -2.10
CA PRO A 164 -9.30 21.67 -3.20
C PRO A 164 -10.07 22.56 -4.17
N LEU A 165 -11.34 22.24 -4.44
CA LEU A 165 -12.15 22.96 -5.40
C LEU A 165 -12.51 24.35 -4.87
N TYR A 166 -12.86 24.43 -3.58
CA TYR A 166 -13.08 25.70 -2.91
C TYR A 166 -11.81 26.56 -2.92
N LEU A 167 -10.66 26.00 -2.51
CA LEU A 167 -9.39 26.74 -2.52
C LEU A 167 -9.02 27.21 -3.93
N PHE A 168 -9.20 26.37 -4.94
CA PHE A 168 -8.95 26.74 -6.33
C PHE A 168 -9.88 27.87 -6.80
N GLY A 169 -11.17 27.76 -6.49
CA GLY A 169 -12.15 28.80 -6.78
C GLY A 169 -11.79 30.14 -6.14
N LYS A 170 -11.42 30.11 -4.86
CA LYS A 170 -11.08 31.28 -4.05
C LYS A 170 -9.85 32.03 -4.58
N TYR A 171 -8.76 31.32 -4.93
CA TYR A 171 -7.49 31.96 -5.29
C TYR A 171 -7.29 32.16 -6.79
N VAL A 172 -7.84 31.29 -7.64
CA VAL A 172 -7.57 31.31 -9.09
C VAL A 172 -8.74 31.88 -9.89
N VAL A 173 -9.98 31.49 -9.56
CA VAL A 173 -11.17 31.77 -10.38
C VAL A 173 -11.83 33.11 -10.04
N ASN A 174 -11.31 33.87 -9.07
CA ASN A 174 -11.88 35.06 -8.37
C ASN A 174 -12.43 36.25 -9.24
N LYS A 175 -12.73 36.06 -10.53
CA LYS A 175 -13.13 37.08 -11.50
C LYS A 175 -14.56 36.93 -12.07
N GLY A 176 -15.41 36.01 -11.59
CA GLY A 176 -16.80 35.96 -12.07
C GLY A 176 -17.79 35.09 -11.27
N PRO A 177 -19.03 35.57 -11.01
CA PRO A 177 -20.03 34.84 -10.25
C PRO A 177 -20.49 33.49 -10.85
N PRO A 178 -20.66 33.30 -12.19
CA PRO A 178 -21.22 32.03 -12.68
C PRO A 178 -20.24 30.86 -12.55
N CYS A 179 -18.96 31.05 -12.86
CA CYS A 179 -17.96 29.97 -12.77
C CYS A 179 -17.69 29.56 -11.33
N PHE A 180 -17.60 30.54 -10.41
CA PHE A 180 -17.43 30.25 -8.99
C PHE A 180 -18.64 29.50 -8.42
N PHE A 181 -19.86 29.89 -8.80
CA PHE A 181 -21.08 29.21 -8.37
C PHE A 181 -21.14 27.75 -8.86
N ILE A 182 -20.83 27.50 -10.15
CA ILE A 182 -20.81 26.14 -10.71
C ILE A 182 -19.77 25.27 -9.98
N LEU A 183 -18.56 25.79 -9.77
CA LEU A 183 -17.48 25.05 -9.12
C LEU A 183 -17.82 24.69 -7.66
N THR A 184 -18.31 25.66 -6.90
CA THR A 184 -18.56 25.51 -5.45
C THR A 184 -19.86 24.80 -5.12
N THR A 185 -20.90 24.93 -5.96
CA THR A 185 -22.22 24.36 -5.67
C THR A 185 -22.41 23.01 -6.36
N ILE A 186 -22.02 22.90 -7.65
CA ILE A 186 -22.28 21.71 -8.45
C ILE A 186 -21.11 20.72 -8.36
N ALA A 187 -19.87 21.17 -8.52
CA ALA A 187 -18.72 20.27 -8.58
C ALA A 187 -18.24 19.81 -7.19
N ARG A 188 -18.41 20.63 -6.15
CA ARG A 188 -17.92 20.38 -4.79
C ARG A 188 -18.40 19.07 -4.14
N PRO A 189 -19.67 18.64 -4.24
CA PRO A 189 -20.11 17.35 -3.69
C PRO A 189 -19.41 16.15 -4.31
N PHE A 190 -18.92 16.27 -5.57
CA PHE A 190 -18.23 15.18 -6.24
C PHE A 190 -16.86 14.86 -5.66
N VAL A 191 -16.28 15.74 -4.81
CA VAL A 191 -14.98 15.49 -4.15
C VAL A 191 -15.04 14.30 -3.17
N VAL A 192 -16.23 13.90 -2.73
CA VAL A 192 -16.44 12.70 -1.89
C VAL A 192 -16.05 11.41 -2.65
N LEU A 193 -16.29 11.33 -3.96
CA LEU A 193 -15.99 10.14 -4.77
C LEU A 193 -14.49 9.81 -4.82
N PRO A 194 -13.58 10.77 -5.09
CA PRO A 194 -12.13 10.59 -4.95
C PRO A 194 -11.72 10.01 -3.61
N PHE A 195 -12.30 10.53 -2.53
CA PHE A 195 -11.90 10.15 -1.19
C PHE A 195 -12.34 8.72 -0.86
N LEU A 196 -13.56 8.34 -1.25
CA LEU A 196 -14.03 6.95 -1.20
C LEU A 196 -13.11 6.02 -1.99
N GLN A 197 -12.71 6.42 -3.20
CA GLN A 197 -11.81 5.62 -4.03
C GLN A 197 -10.44 5.43 -3.38
N ILE A 198 -9.86 6.50 -2.83
CA ILE A 198 -8.56 6.46 -2.15
C ILE A 198 -8.62 5.57 -0.91
N CYS A 199 -9.67 5.68 -0.08
CA CYS A 199 -9.84 4.82 1.10
C CYS A 199 -9.96 3.35 0.73
N ARG A 200 -10.76 3.04 -0.30
CA ARG A 200 -10.87 1.68 -0.83
C ARG A 200 -9.53 1.15 -1.32
N LEU A 201 -8.78 1.97 -2.06
CA LEU A 201 -7.46 1.63 -2.58
C LEU A 201 -6.48 1.31 -1.44
N PHE A 202 -6.38 2.16 -0.41
CA PHE A 202 -5.51 1.87 0.73
C PHE A 202 -5.89 0.60 1.47
N SER A 203 -7.20 0.35 1.64
CA SER A 203 -7.69 -0.86 2.29
C SER A 203 -7.29 -2.14 1.55
N ILE A 204 -7.42 -2.18 0.21
CA ILE A 204 -7.04 -3.36 -0.58
C ILE A 204 -5.52 -3.51 -0.71
N LEU A 205 -4.79 -2.40 -0.82
CA LEU A 205 -3.33 -2.44 -0.85
C LEU A 205 -2.78 -3.01 0.46
N PHE A 206 -3.26 -2.50 1.60
CA PHE A 206 -2.75 -2.95 2.89
C PHE A 206 -3.12 -4.42 3.17
N SER A 207 -4.39 -4.79 3.03
CA SER A 207 -4.84 -6.17 3.28
C SER A 207 -4.32 -7.16 2.25
N GLY A 208 -4.44 -6.84 0.96
CA GLY A 208 -4.01 -7.70 -0.15
C GLY A 208 -2.51 -7.94 -0.18
N LEU A 209 -1.69 -6.90 0.01
CA LEU A 209 -0.23 -7.06 0.02
C LEU A 209 0.25 -7.80 1.27
N THR A 210 -0.38 -7.56 2.42
CA THR A 210 -0.02 -8.27 3.65
C THR A 210 -0.33 -9.76 3.54
N VAL A 211 -1.52 -10.12 3.04
CA VAL A 211 -1.88 -11.52 2.76
C VAL A 211 -0.94 -12.12 1.71
N GLY A 212 -0.67 -11.39 0.62
CA GLY A 212 0.27 -11.82 -0.41
C GLY A 212 1.68 -12.13 0.11
N CYS A 213 2.24 -11.24 0.94
CA CYS A 213 3.54 -11.45 1.58
C CYS A 213 3.52 -12.67 2.52
N HIS A 214 2.44 -12.84 3.29
CA HIS A 214 2.29 -13.98 4.18
C HIS A 214 2.17 -15.31 3.43
N LEU A 215 1.51 -15.36 2.27
CA LEU A 215 1.50 -16.55 1.42
C LEU A 215 2.92 -16.94 1.01
N ILE A 216 3.74 -15.98 0.59
CA ILE A 216 5.14 -16.22 0.23
C ILE A 216 5.93 -16.74 1.44
N LEU A 217 5.83 -16.06 2.59
CA LEU A 217 6.50 -16.46 3.83
C LEU A 217 6.05 -17.84 4.33
N SER A 218 4.78 -18.19 4.15
CA SER A 218 4.24 -19.50 4.49
C SER A 218 4.89 -20.60 3.68
N ASN A 219 4.95 -20.42 2.36
CA ASN A 219 5.63 -21.32 1.45
C ASN A 219 7.12 -21.49 1.80
N ILE A 220 7.84 -20.40 2.09
CA ILE A 220 9.25 -20.44 2.54
C ILE A 220 9.37 -21.24 3.84
N SER A 221 8.51 -20.96 4.83
CA SER A 221 8.54 -21.64 6.13
C SER A 221 8.20 -23.13 6.04
N TRP A 222 7.33 -23.51 5.10
CA TRP A 222 7.02 -24.91 4.80
C TRP A 222 8.25 -25.60 4.21
N MET A 223 8.91 -24.99 3.21
CA MET A 223 10.14 -25.53 2.61
C MET A 223 11.25 -25.69 3.65
N GLU A 224 11.37 -24.73 4.58
CA GLU A 224 12.32 -24.76 5.68
C GLU A 224 12.10 -25.96 6.61
N ARG A 225 10.85 -26.24 6.98
CA ARG A 225 10.50 -27.40 7.84
C ARG A 225 10.73 -28.72 7.12
N THR A 226 10.24 -28.84 5.88
CA THR A 226 10.33 -30.06 5.08
C THR A 226 11.76 -30.41 4.70
N SER A 227 12.63 -29.40 4.55
CA SER A 227 14.06 -29.62 4.21
C SER A 227 14.86 -30.40 5.25
N ARG A 228 14.37 -30.54 6.48
CA ARG A 228 14.99 -31.39 7.51
C ARG A 228 14.87 -32.88 7.19
N VAL A 229 13.88 -33.25 6.38
CA VAL A 229 13.58 -34.65 6.02
C VAL A 229 14.22 -34.94 4.65
N GLY A 230 15.45 -35.45 4.68
CA GLY A 230 16.34 -35.64 3.52
C GLY A 230 15.77 -36.24 2.22
N PRO A 231 14.81 -37.21 2.22
CA PRO A 231 14.24 -37.73 0.97
C PRO A 231 13.37 -36.71 0.23
N LEU A 232 12.87 -35.67 0.89
CA LEU A 232 11.95 -34.68 0.30
C LEU A 232 12.65 -33.50 -0.38
N LEU A 233 13.98 -33.47 -0.43
CA LEU A 233 14.75 -32.33 -0.97
C LEU A 233 14.42 -32.04 -2.44
N ALA A 234 14.19 -33.05 -3.27
CA ALA A 234 13.80 -32.85 -4.67
C ALA A 234 12.43 -32.16 -4.80
N ARG A 235 11.48 -32.50 -3.93
CA ARG A 235 10.14 -31.86 -3.85
C ARG A 235 10.26 -30.41 -3.38
N VAL A 236 11.10 -30.15 -2.37
CA VAL A 236 11.38 -28.80 -1.86
C VAL A 236 12.02 -27.92 -2.93
N LEU A 237 13.03 -28.41 -3.65
CA LEU A 237 13.66 -27.67 -4.75
C LEU A 237 12.70 -27.39 -5.91
N ARG A 238 11.76 -28.32 -6.19
CA ARG A 238 10.69 -28.08 -7.17
C ARG A 238 9.76 -26.96 -6.73
N ASN A 239 9.31 -26.97 -5.47
CA ASN A 239 8.45 -25.92 -4.94
C ASN A 239 9.14 -24.55 -4.88
N HIS A 240 10.45 -24.52 -4.57
CA HIS A 240 11.23 -23.30 -4.65
C HIS A 240 11.31 -22.78 -6.08
N ALA A 241 11.56 -23.64 -7.08
CA ALA A 241 11.57 -23.23 -8.48
C ALA A 241 10.22 -22.64 -8.91
N ILE A 242 9.10 -23.23 -8.46
CA ILE A 242 7.76 -22.69 -8.69
C ILE A 242 7.61 -21.29 -8.05
N LEU A 243 8.00 -21.13 -6.78
CA LEU A 243 7.94 -19.83 -6.09
C LEU A 243 8.82 -18.78 -6.78
N GLN A 244 10.00 -19.16 -7.24
CA GLN A 244 10.91 -18.29 -7.97
C GLN A 244 10.31 -17.84 -9.31
N ILE A 245 9.66 -18.73 -10.07
CA ILE A 245 8.97 -18.39 -11.32
C ILE A 245 7.83 -17.40 -11.06
N ILE A 246 7.04 -17.64 -10.00
CA ILE A 246 5.94 -16.74 -9.60
C ILE A 246 6.50 -15.36 -9.25
N LEU A 247 7.52 -15.30 -8.39
CA LEU A 247 8.10 -14.03 -7.97
C LEU A 247 8.73 -13.26 -9.12
N GLN A 248 9.41 -13.96 -10.03
CA GLN A 248 9.96 -13.36 -11.24
C GLN A 248 8.85 -12.84 -12.18
N SER A 249 7.70 -13.52 -12.24
CA SER A 249 6.55 -13.09 -13.05
C SER A 249 5.91 -11.79 -12.55
N ILE A 250 6.00 -11.52 -11.25
CA ILE A 250 5.41 -10.33 -10.60
C ILE A 250 6.44 -9.27 -10.23
N GLU A 251 7.74 -9.49 -10.51
CA GLU A 251 8.85 -8.65 -10.04
C GLU A 251 8.64 -7.18 -10.41
N ASN A 252 8.36 -6.89 -11.68
CA ASN A 252 8.16 -5.53 -12.17
C ASN A 252 6.98 -4.81 -11.50
N ALA A 253 5.91 -5.54 -11.21
CA ALA A 253 4.70 -4.98 -10.61
C ALA A 253 4.90 -4.70 -9.13
N VAL A 254 5.44 -5.68 -8.42
CA VAL A 254 5.73 -5.60 -6.99
C VAL A 254 6.82 -4.56 -6.72
N SER A 255 7.85 -4.46 -7.58
CA SER A 255 8.92 -3.48 -7.38
C SER A 255 8.44 -2.04 -7.51
N ALA A 256 7.58 -1.78 -8.50
CA ALA A 256 6.98 -0.48 -8.71
C ALA A 256 6.06 -0.12 -7.54
N LEU A 257 5.25 -1.08 -7.10
CA LEU A 257 4.34 -0.89 -5.98
C LEU A 257 5.07 -0.63 -4.67
N ILE A 258 6.15 -1.37 -4.37
CA ILE A 258 7.00 -1.13 -3.19
C ILE A 258 7.60 0.28 -3.25
N ALA A 259 8.16 0.69 -4.40
CA ALA A 259 8.75 2.01 -4.56
C ALA A 259 7.73 3.13 -4.35
N ILE A 260 6.55 3.01 -4.95
CA ILE A 260 5.48 4.02 -4.85
C ILE A 260 4.90 4.07 -3.43
N ILE A 261 4.64 2.93 -2.80
CA ILE A 261 4.13 2.87 -1.42
C ILE A 261 5.16 3.41 -0.43
N MET A 262 6.44 3.07 -0.57
CA MET A 262 7.48 3.61 0.30
C MET A 262 7.68 5.12 0.11
N LEU A 263 7.62 5.63 -1.12
CA LEU A 263 7.73 7.07 -1.36
C LEU A 263 6.53 7.82 -0.77
N ALA A 264 5.31 7.34 -1.02
CA ALA A 264 4.09 7.97 -0.50
C ALA A 264 4.01 7.89 1.02
N GLY A 265 4.31 6.72 1.60
CA GLY A 265 4.34 6.53 3.05
C GLY A 265 5.33 7.48 3.73
N PHE A 266 6.49 7.72 3.10
CA PHE A 266 7.52 8.65 3.59
C PHE A 266 7.02 10.10 3.58
N LEU A 267 6.53 10.57 2.42
CA LEU A 267 6.03 11.94 2.26
C LEU A 267 4.83 12.22 3.18
N LEU A 268 3.85 11.31 3.20
CA LEU A 268 2.66 11.45 4.03
C LEU A 268 3.01 11.42 5.52
N SER A 269 3.91 10.53 5.96
CA SER A 269 4.33 10.50 7.38
C SER A 269 4.90 11.85 7.83
N ILE A 270 5.77 12.46 7.03
CA ILE A 270 6.36 13.77 7.34
C ILE A 270 5.27 14.84 7.41
N LEU A 271 4.38 14.90 6.41
CA LEU A 271 3.33 15.91 6.32
C LEU A 271 2.30 15.77 7.45
N PHE A 272 1.85 14.55 7.76
CA PHE A 272 0.89 14.30 8.85
C PHE A 272 1.50 14.57 10.23
N ASN A 273 2.75 14.18 10.47
CA ASN A 273 3.44 14.47 11.73
C ASN A 273 3.66 15.98 11.91
N PHE A 274 4.12 16.67 10.86
CA PHE A 274 4.28 18.13 10.87
C PHE A 274 2.95 18.83 11.16
N THR A 275 1.88 18.43 10.46
CA THR A 275 0.55 19.03 10.64
C THR A 275 0.02 18.79 12.06
N THR A 276 0.21 17.57 12.58
CA THR A 276 -0.20 17.23 13.95
C THR A 276 0.52 18.09 14.98
N ILE A 277 1.85 18.23 14.91
CA ILE A 277 2.61 18.94 15.94
C ILE A 277 2.46 20.47 15.81
N LYS A 278 2.48 21.00 14.57
CA LYS A 278 2.61 22.44 14.33
C LYS A 278 1.27 23.16 14.10
N MET A 279 0.25 22.46 13.59
CA MET A 279 -0.98 23.09 13.10
C MET A 279 -2.20 22.90 14.03
N TYR A 280 -1.98 22.48 15.28
CA TYR A 280 -3.05 22.22 16.26
C TYR A 280 -4.00 23.40 16.46
N HIS A 281 -3.47 24.62 16.59
CA HIS A 281 -4.29 25.82 16.81
C HIS A 281 -4.85 26.43 15.52
N VAL A 282 -4.40 25.95 14.36
CA VAL A 282 -4.70 26.57 13.05
C VAL A 282 -5.81 25.82 12.31
N ILE A 283 -5.91 24.50 12.52
CA ILE A 283 -6.91 23.64 11.88
C ILE A 283 -8.09 23.45 12.85
N PRO A 284 -9.33 23.74 12.44
CA PRO A 284 -10.49 23.60 13.31
C PRO A 284 -10.77 22.13 13.66
N MET A 285 -11.33 21.92 14.85
CA MET A 285 -11.95 20.64 15.22
C MET A 285 -13.28 20.48 14.48
N PRO A 286 -13.69 19.25 14.09
CA PRO A 286 -13.03 17.96 14.33
C PRO A 286 -12.01 17.55 13.26
N LEU A 287 -11.83 18.36 12.20
CA LEU A 287 -10.92 18.05 11.08
C LEU A 287 -9.49 17.78 11.57
N TYR A 288 -9.02 18.53 12.57
CA TYR A 288 -7.70 18.30 13.15
C TYR A 288 -7.47 16.84 13.61
N LEU A 289 -8.48 16.15 14.15
CA LEU A 289 -8.34 14.77 14.67
C LEU A 289 -7.97 13.75 13.59
N PHE A 290 -8.24 14.06 12.32
CA PHE A 290 -7.85 13.22 11.18
C PHE A 290 -6.32 13.07 11.08
N PHE A 291 -5.58 14.17 11.28
CA PHE A 291 -4.12 14.20 11.09
C PHE A 291 -3.34 13.30 12.08
N PRO A 292 -3.54 13.37 13.41
CA PRO A 292 -2.88 12.46 14.34
C PRO A 292 -3.32 11.01 14.14
N ALA A 293 -4.59 10.77 13.80
CA ALA A 293 -5.08 9.41 13.55
C ALA A 293 -4.35 8.77 12.36
N VAL A 294 -4.24 9.48 11.23
CA VAL A 294 -3.49 9.02 10.06
C VAL A 294 -1.98 8.98 10.33
N GLY A 295 -1.45 9.94 11.10
CA GLY A 295 -0.06 10.00 11.54
C GLY A 295 0.36 8.80 12.40
N ILE A 296 -0.57 8.17 13.13
CA ILE A 296 -0.33 6.90 13.85
C ILE A 296 -0.53 5.69 12.93
N LEU A 297 -1.55 5.73 12.08
CA LEU A 297 -1.90 4.63 11.18
C LEU A 297 -0.78 4.33 10.18
N ILE A 298 -0.14 5.35 9.59
CA ILE A 298 0.91 5.15 8.59
C ILE A 298 2.14 4.42 9.17
N PRO A 299 2.77 4.86 10.29
CA PRO A 299 3.84 4.11 10.95
C PRO A 299 3.43 2.70 11.36
N MET A 300 2.19 2.50 11.80
CA MET A 300 1.67 1.16 12.11
C MET A 300 1.69 0.25 10.87
N ILE A 301 1.21 0.75 9.73
CA ILE A 301 1.25 0.02 8.44
C ILE A 301 2.70 -0.29 8.05
N ILE A 302 3.61 0.69 8.15
CA ILE A 302 5.04 0.51 7.85
C ILE A 302 5.65 -0.56 8.77
N GLN A 303 5.33 -0.52 10.07
CA GLN A 303 5.83 -1.46 11.07
C GLN A 303 5.35 -2.90 10.80
N VAL A 304 4.20 -3.06 10.17
CA VAL A 304 3.66 -4.37 9.78
C VAL A 304 4.26 -4.85 8.46
N MET A 305 4.16 -4.03 7.39
CA MET A 305 4.52 -4.47 6.04
C MET A 305 6.03 -4.58 5.82
N LEU A 306 6.82 -3.63 6.34
CA LEU A 306 8.25 -3.57 6.03
C LEU A 306 9.02 -4.77 6.60
N PRO A 307 8.79 -5.21 7.85
CA PRO A 307 9.42 -6.44 8.35
C PRO A 307 9.04 -7.68 7.55
N MET A 308 7.79 -7.81 7.08
CA MET A 308 7.40 -8.96 6.25
C MET A 308 8.19 -9.01 4.95
N LEU A 309 8.36 -7.87 4.28
CA LEU A 309 9.18 -7.79 3.06
C LEU A 309 10.65 -8.18 3.34
N ILE A 310 11.18 -7.77 4.50
CA ILE A 310 12.54 -8.15 4.95
C ILE A 310 12.63 -9.64 5.26
N GLU A 311 11.63 -10.21 5.92
CA GLU A 311 11.57 -11.63 6.28
C GLU A 311 11.54 -12.54 5.05
N VAL A 312 10.98 -12.10 3.92
CA VAL A 312 11.03 -12.88 2.67
C VAL A 312 12.48 -13.12 2.24
N TYR A 313 13.32 -12.08 2.31
CA TYR A 313 14.74 -12.20 1.98
C TYR A 313 15.52 -13.00 3.04
N GLU A 314 15.35 -12.66 4.32
CA GLU A 314 16.10 -13.28 5.41
C GLU A 314 15.73 -14.76 5.59
N GLY A 315 14.45 -15.09 5.44
CA GLY A 315 13.94 -16.46 5.46
C GLY A 315 14.54 -17.29 4.33
N GLU A 316 14.68 -16.71 3.14
CA GLU A 316 15.27 -17.41 2.00
C GLU A 316 16.78 -17.63 2.14
N VAL A 317 17.51 -16.66 2.72
CA VAL A 317 18.93 -16.82 3.06
C VAL A 317 19.13 -17.94 4.08
N LEU A 318 18.27 -17.99 5.11
CA LEU A 318 18.29 -19.05 6.12
C LEU A 318 17.99 -20.42 5.50
N LEU A 319 17.00 -20.48 4.60
CA LEU A 319 16.63 -21.69 3.87
C LEU A 319 17.80 -22.22 3.04
N HIS A 320 18.44 -21.36 2.25
CA HIS A 320 19.63 -21.69 1.46
C HIS A 320 20.79 -22.19 2.34
N ARG A 321 21.05 -21.55 3.49
CA ARG A 321 22.08 -21.98 4.43
C ARG A 321 21.81 -23.40 4.94
N ARG A 322 20.56 -23.69 5.31
CA ARG A 322 20.16 -25.03 5.77
C ARG A 322 20.26 -26.08 4.68
N TRP A 323 19.87 -25.76 3.45
CA TRP A 323 20.05 -26.67 2.32
C TRP A 323 21.51 -26.99 2.05
N ARG A 324 22.40 -25.99 2.17
CA ARG A 324 23.85 -26.24 2.10
C ARG A 324 24.27 -27.20 3.21
N CYS A 325 23.96 -26.92 4.48
CA CYS A 325 24.32 -27.83 5.57
C CYS A 325 23.77 -29.26 5.38
N ALA A 326 22.51 -29.40 4.96
CA ALA A 326 21.89 -30.71 4.73
C ALA A 326 22.56 -31.49 3.58
N LEU A 327 23.03 -30.80 2.54
CA LEU A 327 23.79 -31.44 1.45
C LEU A 327 25.17 -31.91 1.88
N TRP A 328 25.82 -31.23 2.83
CA TRP A 328 27.14 -31.63 3.34
C TRP A 328 27.08 -32.89 4.20
N LEU A 329 25.98 -33.14 4.91
CA LEU A 329 25.82 -34.31 5.79
C LEU A 329 25.45 -35.59 5.04
N ARG A 330 24.93 -35.48 3.81
CA ARG A 330 24.48 -36.64 3.05
C ARG A 330 25.67 -37.32 2.38
N HIS A 331 25.72 -38.66 2.39
CA HIS A 331 26.64 -39.45 1.57
C HIS A 331 25.87 -39.99 0.35
N GLY A 332 26.37 -39.77 -0.88
CA GLY A 332 25.71 -40.22 -2.13
C GLY A 332 25.97 -39.32 -3.34
N ASN A 333 25.14 -39.44 -4.40
CA ASN A 333 25.19 -38.65 -5.65
C ASN A 333 24.84 -37.16 -5.44
N ILE A 334 25.63 -36.45 -4.64
CA ILE A 334 25.44 -35.05 -4.23
C ILE A 334 25.84 -34.09 -5.34
N LYS A 335 26.66 -34.53 -6.32
CA LYS A 335 27.20 -33.67 -7.38
C LYS A 335 26.09 -32.95 -8.16
N TYR A 336 25.01 -33.66 -8.52
CA TYR A 336 23.86 -33.07 -9.21
C TYR A 336 23.09 -32.06 -8.33
N LEU A 337 22.76 -32.45 -7.09
CA LEU A 337 22.03 -31.61 -6.14
C LEU A 337 22.81 -30.35 -5.76
N LYS A 338 24.13 -30.47 -5.55
CA LYS A 338 25.02 -29.35 -5.27
C LYS A 338 25.05 -28.38 -6.44
N ARG A 339 25.22 -28.87 -7.68
CA ARG A 339 25.19 -28.03 -8.89
C ARG A 339 23.85 -27.31 -9.02
N ARG A 340 22.75 -28.02 -8.79
CA ARG A 340 21.41 -27.44 -8.83
C ARG A 340 21.21 -26.38 -7.76
N LEU A 341 21.59 -26.64 -6.51
CA LEU A 341 21.49 -25.69 -5.40
C LEU A 341 22.33 -24.42 -5.64
N THR A 342 23.53 -24.55 -6.20
CA THR A 342 24.37 -23.39 -6.55
C THR A 342 23.73 -22.52 -7.64
N GLY A 343 22.92 -23.10 -8.52
CA GLY A 343 22.19 -22.36 -9.55
C GLY A 343 20.92 -21.65 -9.05
N VAL A 344 20.44 -22.00 -7.86
CA VAL A 344 19.27 -21.35 -7.26
C VAL A 344 19.65 -19.96 -6.74
N LYS A 345 18.92 -18.95 -7.17
CA LYS A 345 19.09 -17.57 -6.71
C LYS A 345 18.21 -17.33 -5.47
N VAL A 346 18.76 -16.61 -4.50
CA VAL A 346 18.01 -16.15 -3.33
C VAL A 346 16.93 -15.16 -3.79
N LEU A 347 15.71 -15.38 -3.33
CA LEU A 347 14.56 -14.51 -3.58
C LEU A 347 14.79 -13.14 -2.92
N ARG A 348 14.61 -12.07 -3.69
CA ARG A 348 14.82 -10.69 -3.25
C ARG A 348 13.65 -9.84 -3.69
N MET A 349 13.19 -8.97 -2.80
CA MET A 349 12.18 -7.97 -3.10
C MET A 349 12.90 -6.66 -3.40
N TYR A 350 12.72 -6.13 -4.61
CA TYR A 350 13.33 -4.88 -5.05
C TYR A 350 12.33 -3.73 -4.98
N ALA A 351 12.81 -2.52 -4.76
CA ALA A 351 12.08 -1.29 -5.02
C ALA A 351 12.64 -0.68 -6.31
N GLY A 352 11.80 -0.45 -7.31
CA GLY A 352 12.24 0.01 -8.62
C GLY A 352 11.10 0.23 -9.59
N ILE A 353 11.34 1.02 -10.64
CA ILE A 353 10.35 1.33 -11.67
C ILE A 353 10.77 0.65 -12.98
N LYS A 354 9.88 -0.20 -13.52
CA LYS A 354 10.14 -1.02 -14.71
C LYS A 354 11.43 -1.84 -14.56
N CYS A 355 12.48 -1.51 -15.32
CA CYS A 355 13.76 -2.23 -15.31
C CYS A 355 14.82 -1.57 -14.42
N HIS A 356 14.53 -0.40 -13.84
CA HIS A 356 15.48 0.32 -12.99
C HIS A 356 15.23 -0.02 -11.52
N LEU A 357 16.09 -0.88 -10.97
CA LEU A 357 16.08 -1.27 -9.56
C LEU A 357 16.88 -0.25 -8.75
N PHE A 358 16.22 0.43 -7.81
CA PHE A 358 16.89 1.43 -6.96
C PHE A 358 17.63 0.76 -5.79
N TYR A 359 16.95 -0.13 -5.08
CA TYR A 359 17.52 -0.87 -3.96
C TYR A 359 16.70 -2.14 -3.69
N PHE A 360 17.28 -3.08 -2.94
CA PHE A 360 16.56 -4.23 -2.40
C PHE A 360 16.24 -4.01 -0.93
N VAL A 361 15.09 -4.53 -0.49
CA VAL A 361 14.62 -4.37 0.88
C VAL A 361 15.41 -5.30 1.80
N LYS A 362 16.14 -4.73 2.77
CA LYS A 362 16.94 -5.44 3.78
C LYS A 362 16.72 -4.89 5.17
N LYS A 363 17.26 -5.56 6.21
CA LYS A 363 17.16 -5.11 7.61
C LYS A 363 17.56 -3.65 7.81
N SER A 364 18.64 -3.19 7.18
CA SER A 364 19.07 -1.79 7.31
C SER A 364 18.12 -0.80 6.65
N THR A 365 17.35 -1.20 5.63
CA THR A 365 16.33 -0.35 4.99
C THR A 365 15.30 0.14 6.02
N LYS A 366 14.90 -0.71 6.98
CA LYS A 366 13.96 -0.31 8.05
C LYS A 366 14.52 0.83 8.90
N ALA A 367 15.74 0.68 9.41
CA ALA A 367 16.36 1.69 10.26
C ALA A 367 16.57 3.01 9.51
N THR A 368 17.10 2.94 8.28
CA THR A 368 17.30 4.12 7.43
C THR A 368 15.99 4.82 7.11
N TYR A 369 14.92 4.07 6.84
CA TYR A 369 13.61 4.64 6.49
C TYR A 369 12.97 5.38 7.67
N TYR A 370 12.95 4.79 8.87
CA TYR A 370 12.45 5.48 10.07
C TYR A 370 13.31 6.69 10.46
N TYR A 371 14.63 6.55 10.37
CA TYR A 371 15.54 7.66 10.61
C TYR A 371 15.29 8.84 9.66
N ALA A 372 15.08 8.55 8.37
CA ALA A 372 14.76 9.57 7.38
C ALA A 372 13.44 10.28 7.71
N ILE A 373 12.35 9.54 7.98
CA ILE A 373 11.06 10.15 8.36
C ILE A 373 11.25 11.10 9.55
N TRP A 374 11.97 10.66 10.59
CA TRP A 374 12.19 11.46 11.78
C TRP A 374 13.05 12.70 11.51
N SER A 375 14.18 12.54 10.82
CA SER A 375 15.11 13.63 10.49
C SER A 375 14.46 14.71 9.61
N TYR A 376 13.70 14.30 8.58
CA TYR A 376 12.99 15.25 7.72
C TYR A 376 11.78 15.90 8.43
N THR A 377 11.12 15.19 9.34
CA THR A 377 10.07 15.80 10.19
C THR A 377 10.68 16.90 11.08
N ILE A 378 11.81 16.64 11.75
CA ILE A 378 12.52 17.67 12.55
C ILE A 378 12.93 18.84 11.67
N SER A 379 13.50 18.56 10.49
CA SER A 379 13.92 19.60 9.55
C SER A 379 12.74 20.48 9.10
N ALA A 380 11.58 19.88 8.82
CA ALA A 380 10.36 20.62 8.47
C ALA A 380 9.82 21.46 9.65
N MET A 381 9.91 20.93 10.88
CA MET A 381 9.51 21.64 12.09
C MET A 381 10.38 22.88 12.39
N LEU A 382 11.67 22.81 12.06
CA LEU A 382 12.63 23.90 12.26
C LEU A 382 12.61 24.94 11.14
N SER A 383 12.29 24.55 9.90
CA SER A 383 12.33 25.46 8.75
C SER A 383 11.14 26.41 8.67
N ILE A 384 9.97 26.03 9.21
CA ILE A 384 8.73 26.80 9.09
C ILE A 384 8.38 27.47 10.44
N ARG A 385 8.49 28.80 10.49
CA ARG A 385 7.97 29.60 11.59
C ARG A 385 6.47 29.85 11.37
N VAL A 386 5.65 29.30 12.27
CA VAL A 386 4.22 29.63 12.32
C VAL A 386 4.08 30.90 13.16
N VAL A 387 3.86 32.03 12.50
CA VAL A 387 3.45 33.25 13.18
C VAL A 387 2.00 33.02 13.63
N GLY A 388 1.78 32.88 14.94
CA GLY A 388 0.43 32.77 15.48
C GLY A 388 -0.34 34.02 15.09
N ALA A 389 -1.52 33.85 14.51
CA ALA A 389 -2.50 34.93 14.39
C ALA A 389 -3.05 35.17 15.81
N GLY A 390 -2.32 35.99 16.58
CA GLY A 390 -2.77 36.53 17.86
C GLY A 390 -3.67 37.73 17.65
#